data_AF-A0A7I7SW86-F1
#
_entry.id   AF-A0A7I7SW86-F1
#
_cell.length_a   1.000
_cell.length_b   1.000
_cell.length_c   1.000
_cell.angle_alpha   90.00
_cell.angle_beta   90.00
_cell.angle_gamma   90.00
#
_symmetry.space_group_name_H-M   'P 1'
#
loop_
_entity.id
_entity.type
_entity.pdbx_description
1 polymer ?
#
loop_
_entity_poly.entity_id
_entity_poly.type
_entity_poly.pdbx_seq_one_letter_code
_entity_poly.pdbx_strand_id
1 'polypeptide(L)' 'MRLITNVVDVEPEDLRIGLAVEAFFEDWTGLSGAEDTRVWVPLFRPSTR' A
#
# COMPACT_ATOMS: atom_id res chain seq x y z
N MET A 1 9.04 15.30 -2.63
CA MET A 1 8.41 14.35 -3.57
C MET A 1 7.06 13.93 -3.00
N ARG A 2 6.06 13.59 -3.83
CA ARG A 2 4.75 13.07 -3.40
C ARG A 2 4.41 11.85 -4.24
N LEU A 3 3.79 10.83 -3.64
CA LEU A 3 3.36 9.59 -4.29
C LEU A 3 1.85 9.42 -4.03
N ILE A 4 1.10 9.04 -5.06
CA ILE A 4 -0.30 8.66 -4.94
C ILE A 4 -0.33 7.13 -4.93
N THR A 5 -0.82 6.54 -3.84
CA THR A 5 -1.05 5.11 -3.69
C THR A 5 -2.09 4.87 -2.58
N ASN A 6 -2.52 3.62 -2.40
CA ASN A 6 -3.52 3.25 -1.39
C ASN A 6 -2.92 3.29 0.02
N VAL A 7 -3.76 3.64 1.00
CA VAL A 7 -3.51 3.41 2.42
C VAL A 7 -4.37 2.21 2.82
N VAL A 8 -3.74 1.18 3.42
CA VAL A 8 -4.40 -0.05 3.87
C VAL A 8 -4.24 -0.21 5.38
N ASP A 9 -4.88 -1.25 5.94
CA ASP A 9 -4.84 -1.59 7.37
C ASP A 9 -5.30 -0.45 8.31
N VAL A 10 -6.29 0.33 7.88
CA VAL A 10 -6.87 1.42 8.64
C VAL A 10 -8.35 1.57 8.30
N GLU A 11 -9.17 1.81 9.31
CA GLU A 11 -10.59 2.10 9.09
C GLU A 11 -10.75 3.50 8.47
N PRO A 12 -11.71 3.70 7.54
CA PRO A 12 -11.90 5.00 6.89
C PRO A 12 -12.15 6.16 7.85
N GLU A 13 -12.76 5.87 9.00
CA GLU A 13 -13.09 6.84 10.05
C GLU A 13 -11.84 7.35 10.79
N ASP A 14 -10.77 6.56 10.81
CA ASP A 14 -9.49 6.90 11.46
C ASP A 14 -8.53 7.64 10.51
N LEU A 15 -8.83 7.67 9.20
CA LEU A 15 -8.05 8.39 8.21
C LEU A 15 -8.17 9.90 8.41
N ARG A 16 -7.01 10.54 8.56
CA ARG A 16 -6.89 11.98 8.74
C ARG A 16 -5.60 12.51 8.16
N ILE A 17 -5.63 13.77 7.74
CA ILE A 17 -4.43 14.47 7.30
C ILE A 17 -3.41 14.49 8.45
N GLY A 18 -2.16 14.14 8.14
CA GLY A 18 -1.07 14.06 9.12
C GLY A 18 -0.96 12.73 9.86
N LEU A 19 -1.80 11.73 9.56
CA LEU A 19 -1.57 10.36 10.01
C LEU A 19 -0.23 9.86 9.47
N ALA A 20 0.65 9.42 10.38
CA ALA A 20 1.95 8.86 10.01
C ALA A 20 1.77 7.49 9.37
N VAL A 21 2.40 7.29 8.21
CA VAL A 21 2.36 6.04 7.46
C VAL A 21 3.76 5.58 7.08
N GLU A 22 3.93 4.28 6.95
CA GLU A 22 5.12 3.65 6.40
C GLU A 22 4.83 3.02 5.04
N ALA A 23 5.82 3.07 4.14
CA ALA A 23 5.74 2.43 2.84
C ALA A 23 6.13 0.95 2.93
N PHE A 24 5.39 0.09 2.25
CA PHE A 24 5.77 -1.29 2.01
C PHE A 24 5.39 -1.68 0.57
N PHE A 25 5.83 -2.86 0.12
CA PHE A 25 5.53 -3.36 -1.22
C PHE A 25 4.71 -4.64 -1.14
N GLU A 26 3.62 -4.69 -1.88
CA GLU A 26 2.78 -5.88 -2.02
C GLU A 26 3.07 -6.57 -3.36
N ASP A 27 3.11 -7.91 -3.35
CA ASP A 27 3.23 -8.73 -4.56
C ASP A 27 1.85 -8.89 -5.19
N TRP A 28 1.65 -8.29 -6.36
CA TRP A 28 0.47 -8.50 -7.17
C TRP A 28 0.83 -9.40 -8.35
N THR A 29 0.49 -10.68 -8.24
CA THR A 29 0.42 -11.58 -9.40
C THR A 29 -0.83 -11.26 -10.21
N GLY A 30 -0.68 -10.96 -11.50
CA GLY A 30 -1.84 -10.85 -12.40
C GLY A 30 -2.68 -12.14 -12.41
N LEU A 31 -3.97 -12.03 -12.76
CA LEU A 31 -4.96 -13.14 -12.78
C LEU A 31 -4.52 -14.38 -13.60
N SER A 32 -3.50 -14.27 -14.44
CA SER A 32 -2.97 -15.37 -15.26
C SER A 32 -2.00 -16.29 -14.52
N GLY A 33 -1.54 -15.94 -13.31
CA GLY A 33 -0.66 -16.79 -12.49
C GLY A 33 0.74 -17.06 -13.09
N ALA A 34 1.10 -16.39 -14.18
CA ALA A 34 2.42 -16.50 -14.80
C ALA A 34 3.47 -15.69 -14.00
N GLU A 35 4.66 -16.25 -13.80
CA GLU A 35 5.71 -15.58 -13.00
C GLU A 35 6.17 -14.24 -13.60
N ASP A 36 6.04 -14.08 -14.92
CA ASP A 36 6.36 -12.85 -15.65
C ASP A 36 5.32 -11.73 -15.48
N THR A 37 4.22 -11.97 -14.76
CA THR A 37 3.19 -10.95 -14.48
C THR A 37 3.21 -10.41 -13.05
N ARG A 38 4.23 -10.75 -12.27
CA ARG A 38 4.42 -10.22 -10.92
C ARG A 38 4.81 -8.75 -10.95
N VAL A 39 4.04 -7.93 -10.24
CA VAL A 39 4.32 -6.51 -10.05
C VAL A 39 4.35 -6.20 -8.56
N TRP A 40 5.38 -5.48 -8.14
CA TRP A 40 5.47 -4.96 -6.77
C TRP A 40 4.83 -3.57 -6.71
N VAL A 41 3.75 -3.45 -5.94
CA VAL A 41 3.03 -2.19 -5.80
C VAL A 41 3.39 -1.55 -4.46
N PRO A 42 3.88 -0.30 -4.43
CA PRO A 42 4.13 0.40 -3.18
C PRO A 42 2.81 0.82 -2.55
N LEU A 43 2.59 0.48 -1.28
CA LEU A 43 1.41 0.84 -0.48
C LEU A 43 1.83 1.52 0.82
N PHE A 44 0.87 2.20 1.46
CA PHE A 44 1.04 2.78 2.79
C PHE A 44 0.18 2.05 3.83
N ARG A 45 0.68 1.96 5.06
CA ARG A 45 -0.10 1.56 6.24
C ARG A 45 0.26 2.43 7.44
N PRO A 46 -0.63 2.57 8.46
CA PRO A 46 -0.31 3.34 9.66
C PRO A 46 0.98 2.83 10.32
N SER A 47 1.86 3.76 10.70
CA SER A 47 3.05 3.39 11.47
C SER A 47 2.64 2.96 12.87
N THR A 48 2.92 1.71 13.24
CA THR A 48 2.93 1.30 14.65
C THR A 48 4.16 1.92 15.29
N ARG A 49 3.96 2.69 16.35
CA ARG A 49 5.06 3.35 17.05
C ARG A 49 5.87 2.35 17.87
#